data_AF-A0A939H8I1-F1
#
_entry.id   AF-A0A939H8I1-F1
#
_cell.length_a   1.000
_cell.length_b   1.000
_cell.length_c   1.000
_cell.angle_alpha   90.00
_cell.angle_beta   90.00
_cell.angle_gamma   90.00
#
_symmetry.space_group_name_H-M   'P 1'
#
loop_
_entity.id
_entity.type
_entity.pdbx_description
1 polymer ?
#
loop_
_entity_poly.entity_id
_entity_poly.type
_entity_poly.pdbx_seq_one_letter_code
_entity_poly.pdbx_strand_id
1 'polypeptide(L)'
;MESLGFLEIALVVSVSVGGAFIVAFGFWVVSNWGLSHHYASADGIVPTFLFDGENLKDATPDAQLLIKDAPKYMTDKQSVLHILSSRFPTLETVIDKLSRGEAQTLHAADSTTISLEVAEIEGLIQLKLYGTCIQDTLTISEIAAQDALLSELATLRKLTEMSPHLIWQQDADGKLNWANIAYLNVSDS
;
A
#
# COMPACT_ATOMS: atom_id res chain seq x y z
N MET A 1 46.33 34.97 36.60
CA MET A 1 46.43 34.27 35.30
C MET A 1 45.90 32.85 35.48
N GLU A 2 44.59 32.65 35.70
CA GLU A 2 44.03 31.30 35.95
C GLU A 2 42.63 31.08 35.33
N SER A 3 42.06 32.07 34.63
CA SER A 3 40.68 32.01 34.11
C SER A 3 40.57 31.53 32.65
N LEU A 4 41.69 31.48 31.91
CA LEU A 4 41.69 31.17 30.47
C LEU A 4 41.62 29.67 30.14
N GLY A 5 42.03 28.77 31.04
CA GLY A 5 42.05 27.31 30.78
C GLY A 5 40.68 26.62 30.90
N PHE A 6 39.76 27.16 31.72
CA PHE A 6 38.44 26.56 31.91
C PHE A 6 37.50 26.79 30.72
N LEU A 7 37.68 27.89 30.00
CA LEU A 7 36.86 28.25 28.82
C LEU A 7 37.19 27.37 27.60
N GLU A 8 38.45 26.97 27.42
CA GLU A 8 38.86 26.11 26.30
C GLU A 8 38.37 24.66 26.47
N ILE A 9 38.36 24.12 27.69
CA ILE A 9 37.88 22.76 27.97
C ILE A 9 36.36 22.67 27.81
N ALA A 10 35.62 23.70 28.22
CA ALA A 10 34.17 23.76 28.05
C ALA A 10 33.75 23.77 26.57
N LEU A 11 34.55 24.36 25.69
CA LEU A 11 34.25 24.47 24.26
C LEU A 11 34.38 23.12 23.54
N VAL A 12 35.34 22.28 23.94
CA VAL A 12 35.61 20.97 23.31
C VAL A 12 34.53 19.93 23.66
N VAL A 13 33.92 19.99 24.85
CA VAL A 13 32.87 19.03 25.25
C VAL A 13 31.55 19.26 24.49
N SER A 14 31.26 20.50 24.08
CA SER A 14 29.99 20.86 23.41
C SER A 14 29.88 20.28 21.99
N VAL A 15 31.00 20.15 21.26
CA VAL A 15 31.00 19.68 19.87
C VAL A 15 30.68 18.18 19.75
N SER A 16 31.06 17.36 20.74
CA SER A 16 30.86 15.91 20.69
C SER A 16 29.41 15.48 20.98
N VAL A 17 28.71 16.23 21.84
CA VAL A 17 27.31 15.94 22.17
C VAL A 17 26.39 16.34 21.01
N GLY A 18 26.69 17.44 20.31
CA GLY A 18 25.90 17.88 19.16
C GLY A 18 25.86 16.88 18.00
N GLY A 19 26.98 16.19 17.71
CA GLY A 19 27.03 15.21 16.62
C GLY A 19 26.13 13.99 16.86
N ALA A 20 26.13 13.44 18.08
CA ALA A 20 25.26 12.32 18.43
C ALA A 20 23.79 12.73 18.41
N PHE A 21 23.47 13.95 18.86
CA PHE A 21 22.10 14.48 18.76
C PHE A 21 21.67 14.70 17.31
N ILE A 22 22.52 15.16 16.39
CA ILE A 22 22.15 15.34 14.99
C ILE A 22 21.91 13.99 14.29
N VAL A 23 22.70 12.96 14.59
CA VAL A 23 22.49 11.61 14.03
C VAL A 23 21.26 10.94 14.64
N ALA A 24 21.07 11.03 15.97
CA ALA A 24 19.89 10.48 16.62
C ALA A 24 18.61 11.25 16.28
N PHE A 25 18.69 12.58 16.13
CA PHE A 25 17.59 13.41 15.69
C PHE A 25 17.32 13.20 14.21
N GLY A 26 18.33 13.03 13.36
CA GLY A 26 18.17 12.64 11.96
C GLY A 26 17.52 11.26 11.83
N PHE A 27 17.95 10.28 12.64
CA PHE A 27 17.34 8.95 12.70
C PHE A 27 15.90 9.00 13.24
N TRP A 28 15.65 9.78 14.29
CA TRP A 28 14.31 9.96 14.86
C TRP A 28 13.39 10.69 13.88
N VAL A 29 13.87 11.76 13.24
CA VAL A 29 13.15 12.56 12.26
C VAL A 29 12.91 11.76 10.97
N VAL A 30 13.86 10.98 10.47
CA VAL A 30 13.63 10.06 9.34
C VAL A 30 12.65 8.95 9.73
N SER A 31 12.78 8.38 10.93
CA SER A 31 11.84 7.34 11.42
C SER A 31 10.43 7.86 11.72
N ASN A 32 10.30 9.17 11.98
CA ASN A 32 9.06 9.82 12.43
C ASN A 32 8.50 10.82 11.39
N TRP A 33 9.20 11.05 10.28
CA TRP A 33 8.71 11.71 9.06
C TRP A 33 8.06 10.72 8.09
N GLY A 34 8.14 9.41 8.36
CA GLY A 34 7.09 8.48 7.96
C GLY A 34 5.78 8.98 8.56
N LEU A 35 4.97 9.63 7.72
CA LEU A 35 3.76 10.34 8.08
C LEU A 35 2.99 9.62 9.18
N SER A 36 2.68 10.37 10.23
CA SER A 36 1.66 10.09 11.21
C SER A 36 0.32 9.84 10.50
N HIS A 37 0.09 8.60 10.06
CA HIS A 37 -1.23 8.11 9.73
C HIS A 37 -1.80 7.48 11.00
N HIS A 38 -2.58 8.27 11.72
CA HIS A 38 -3.55 7.80 12.71
C HIS A 38 -4.61 6.94 12.02
N TYR A 39 -4.26 5.75 11.53
CA TYR A 39 -5.21 4.73 11.08
C TYR A 39 -4.61 3.36 11.36
N ALA A 40 -4.39 3.09 12.64
CA ALA A 40 -4.34 1.73 13.13
C ALA A 40 -5.72 1.11 12.86
N SER A 41 -5.77 0.13 11.95
CA SER A 41 -6.81 -0.90 12.07
C SER A 41 -6.74 -1.43 13.50
N ALA A 42 -7.88 -1.69 14.11
CA ALA A 42 -8.06 -1.84 15.57
C ALA A 42 -7.25 -2.97 16.23
N ASP A 43 -6.36 -3.66 15.50
CA ASP A 43 -5.39 -4.62 16.02
C ASP A 43 -4.02 -4.58 15.27
N GLY A 44 -3.45 -3.38 15.09
CA GLY A 44 -2.01 -3.08 15.17
C GLY A 44 -0.95 -3.76 14.28
N ILE A 45 -1.25 -4.78 13.48
CA ILE A 45 -0.27 -5.48 12.64
C ILE A 45 -0.39 -5.03 11.19
N VAL A 46 0.63 -4.30 10.73
CA VAL A 46 0.73 -3.84 9.34
C VAL A 46 1.39 -4.94 8.51
N PRO A 47 0.77 -5.41 7.42
CA PRO A 47 1.40 -6.34 6.49
C PRO A 47 2.75 -5.79 6.04
N THR A 48 3.82 -6.48 6.42
CA THR A 48 5.19 -6.04 6.20
C THR A 48 5.96 -7.15 5.50
N PHE A 49 6.67 -6.80 4.43
CA PHE A 49 7.60 -7.65 3.71
C PHE A 49 9.02 -7.11 3.88
N LEU A 50 9.99 -8.01 4.05
CA LEU A 50 11.40 -7.67 4.15
C LEU A 50 12.18 -8.45 3.09
N PHE A 51 12.82 -7.72 2.19
CA PHE A 51 13.60 -8.29 1.08
C PHE A 51 15.09 -8.05 1.24
N ASP A 52 15.86 -9.04 0.82
CA ASP A 52 17.30 -8.95 0.58
C ASP A 52 17.54 -9.18 -0.92
N GLY A 53 17.60 -8.08 -1.67
CA GLY A 53 17.59 -8.09 -3.12
C GLY A 53 16.32 -8.72 -3.69
N GLU A 54 16.44 -9.92 -4.24
CA GLU A 54 15.34 -10.67 -4.88
C GLU A 54 14.66 -11.68 -3.94
N ASN A 55 15.25 -11.94 -2.77
CA ASN A 55 14.76 -12.95 -1.84
C ASN A 55 13.94 -12.32 -0.72
N LEU A 56 12.79 -12.91 -0.41
CA LEU A 56 12.01 -12.52 0.76
C LEU A 56 12.64 -13.14 2.02
N LYS A 57 13.16 -12.29 2.91
CA LYS A 57 13.75 -12.73 4.19
C LYS A 57 12.70 -13.02 5.22
N ASP A 58 11.72 -12.12 5.32
CA ASP A 58 10.68 -12.21 6.31
C ASP A 58 9.40 -11.56 5.79
N ALA A 59 8.27 -12.06 6.24
CA ALA A 59 6.96 -11.50 5.96
C ALA A 59 6.04 -11.79 7.13
N THR A 60 5.28 -10.78 7.55
CA THR A 60 4.24 -10.98 8.56
C THR A 60 3.19 -11.98 8.06
N PRO A 61 2.43 -12.65 8.95
CA PRO A 61 1.42 -13.62 8.53
C PRO A 61 0.42 -13.04 7.50
N ASP A 62 -0.02 -11.80 7.70
CA ASP A 62 -0.93 -11.12 6.77
C ASP A 62 -0.28 -10.83 5.42
N ALA A 63 1.01 -10.48 5.42
CA ALA A 63 1.79 -10.30 4.20
C ALA A 63 1.95 -11.62 3.44
N GLN A 64 2.16 -12.74 4.15
CA GLN A 64 2.21 -14.07 3.55
C GLN A 64 0.87 -14.48 2.93
N LEU A 65 -0.26 -14.11 3.54
CA LEU A 65 -1.59 -14.38 2.97
C LEU A 65 -1.79 -13.67 1.62
N LEU A 66 -1.28 -12.45 1.47
CA LEU A 66 -1.38 -11.71 0.21
C LEU A 66 -0.67 -12.41 -0.95
N ILE A 67 0.46 -13.08 -0.69
CA ILE A 67 1.28 -13.74 -1.71
C ILE A 67 0.96 -15.22 -1.89
N LYS A 68 0.03 -15.76 -1.10
CA LYS A 68 -0.32 -17.20 -1.10
C LYS A 68 -0.84 -17.68 -2.45
N ASP A 69 -1.56 -16.83 -3.16
CA ASP A 69 -2.17 -17.14 -4.47
C ASP A 69 -1.25 -16.82 -5.65
N ALA A 70 -0.02 -16.36 -5.39
CA ALA A 70 0.93 -16.05 -6.44
C ALA A 70 1.41 -17.32 -7.18
N PRO A 71 1.72 -17.22 -8.49
CA PRO A 71 2.21 -18.35 -9.25
C PRO A 71 3.57 -18.87 -8.75
N LYS A 72 3.67 -20.17 -8.42
CA LYS A 72 4.87 -20.80 -7.84
C LYS A 72 6.16 -20.78 -8.68
N TYR A 73 6.11 -20.31 -9.93
CA TYR A 73 7.27 -20.22 -10.82
C TYR A 73 7.97 -18.86 -10.76
N MET A 74 7.42 -17.89 -10.02
CA MET A 74 8.02 -16.57 -9.83
C MET A 74 8.93 -16.54 -8.60
N THR A 75 9.92 -15.64 -8.59
CA THR A 75 10.66 -15.32 -7.35
C THR A 75 9.73 -14.64 -6.34
N ASP A 76 10.11 -14.61 -5.07
CA ASP A 76 9.27 -14.00 -4.03
C ASP A 76 9.04 -12.50 -4.33
N LYS A 77 10.09 -11.77 -4.73
CA LYS A 77 9.98 -10.37 -5.15
C LYS A 77 9.04 -10.21 -6.35
N GLN A 78 9.16 -11.06 -7.37
CA GLN A 78 8.27 -11.03 -8.54
C GLN A 78 6.82 -11.32 -8.17
N SER A 79 6.59 -12.24 -7.23
CA SER A 79 5.25 -12.58 -6.74
C SER A 79 4.60 -11.38 -6.06
N VAL A 80 5.35 -10.70 -5.20
CA VAL A 80 4.90 -9.50 -4.49
C VAL A 80 4.67 -8.34 -5.45
N LEU A 81 5.62 -8.09 -6.36
CA LEU A 81 5.48 -7.09 -7.41
C LEU A 81 4.27 -7.38 -8.30
N HIS A 82 4.03 -8.63 -8.68
CA HIS A 82 2.89 -9.01 -9.52
C HIS A 82 1.57 -8.63 -8.84
N ILE A 83 1.40 -9.01 -7.58
CA ILE A 83 0.19 -8.73 -6.81
C ILE A 83 0.01 -7.22 -6.56
N LEU A 84 1.08 -6.51 -6.20
CA LEU A 84 1.02 -5.09 -5.88
C LEU A 84 1.01 -4.18 -7.12
N SER A 85 1.51 -4.64 -8.28
CA SER A 85 1.63 -3.83 -9.51
C SER A 85 0.29 -3.33 -10.05
N SER A 86 -0.79 -4.10 -9.84
CA SER A 86 -2.14 -3.68 -10.24
C SER A 86 -2.59 -2.41 -9.50
N ARG A 87 -2.12 -2.19 -8.26
CA ARG A 87 -2.49 -1.03 -7.42
C ARG A 87 -1.39 0.03 -7.37
N PHE A 88 -0.14 -0.39 -7.47
CA PHE A 88 1.07 0.44 -7.38
C PHE A 88 1.95 0.23 -8.62
N PRO A 89 1.56 0.75 -9.80
CA PRO A 89 2.30 0.53 -11.05
C PRO A 89 3.72 1.14 -11.03
N THR A 90 3.99 2.10 -10.15
CA THR A 90 5.31 2.74 -9.99
C THR A 90 6.23 2.03 -8.98
N LEU A 91 5.76 0.97 -8.32
CA LEU A 91 6.48 0.30 -7.23
C LEU A 91 7.87 -0.20 -7.64
N GLU A 92 7.97 -0.88 -8.79
CA GLU A 92 9.24 -1.42 -9.27
C GLU A 92 10.28 -0.30 -9.49
N THR A 93 9.86 0.79 -10.13
CA THR A 93 10.72 1.96 -10.36
C THR A 93 11.15 2.64 -9.06
N VAL A 94 10.30 2.61 -8.03
CA VAL A 94 10.58 3.20 -6.71
C VAL A 94 11.62 2.36 -5.99
N ILE A 95 11.47 1.04 -5.99
CA ILE A 95 12.43 0.09 -5.42
C ILE A 95 13.81 0.26 -6.07
N ASP A 96 13.86 0.38 -7.40
CA ASP A 96 15.13 0.51 -8.13
C ASP A 96 15.83 1.87 -7.93
N LYS A 97 15.07 2.92 -7.62
CA LYS A 97 15.59 4.28 -7.39
C LYS A 97 15.85 4.60 -5.92
N LEU A 98 15.50 3.70 -5.02
CA LEU A 98 15.57 3.94 -3.59
C LEU A 98 17.02 4.05 -3.14
N SER A 99 17.38 5.17 -2.53
CA SER A 99 18.72 5.36 -1.96
C SER A 99 18.81 4.71 -0.58
N ARG A 100 20.04 4.49 -0.10
CA ARG A 100 20.28 3.95 1.24
C ARG A 100 19.69 4.88 2.31
N GLY A 101 18.88 4.32 3.22
CA GLY A 101 18.17 5.04 4.28
C GLY A 101 17.01 5.91 3.79
N GLU A 102 16.59 5.76 2.53
CA GLU A 102 15.45 6.48 1.97
C GLU A 102 14.15 5.70 2.18
N ALA A 103 13.08 6.43 2.45
CA ALA A 103 11.72 5.89 2.49
C ALA A 103 10.81 6.71 1.57
N GLN A 104 9.95 6.01 0.82
CA GLN A 104 8.96 6.61 -0.07
C GLN A 104 7.59 5.99 0.18
N THR A 105 6.56 6.83 0.23
CA THR A 105 5.17 6.40 0.36
C THR A 105 4.46 6.52 -0.99
N LEU A 106 3.86 5.42 -1.43
CA LEU A 106 3.05 5.31 -2.63
C LEU A 106 1.58 5.21 -2.24
N HIS A 107 0.73 5.84 -3.04
CA HIS A 107 -0.72 5.76 -2.90
C HIS A 107 -1.28 4.92 -4.04
N ALA A 108 -2.32 4.13 -3.77
CA ALA A 108 -2.93 3.28 -4.79
C ALA A 108 -3.56 4.13 -5.90
N ALA A 109 -3.48 3.67 -7.15
CA ALA A 109 -4.00 4.40 -8.31
C ALA A 109 -5.53 4.48 -8.34
N ASP A 110 -6.20 3.51 -7.70
CA ASP A 110 -7.65 3.30 -7.71
C ASP A 110 -8.36 3.78 -6.43
N SER A 111 -7.64 4.03 -5.32
CA SER A 111 -8.23 4.47 -4.05
C SER A 111 -7.26 5.22 -3.12
N THR A 112 -7.73 6.28 -2.44
CA THR A 112 -6.97 7.02 -1.39
C THR A 112 -6.79 6.19 -0.10
N THR A 113 -7.48 5.05 -0.03
CA THR A 113 -7.68 4.27 1.19
C THR A 113 -6.47 3.42 1.53
N ILE A 114 -5.61 3.09 0.56
CA ILE A 114 -4.49 2.18 0.74
C ILE A 114 -3.18 2.88 0.33
N SER A 115 -2.19 2.84 1.22
CA SER A 115 -0.85 3.36 0.97
C SER A 115 0.21 2.29 1.22
N LEU A 116 1.30 2.37 0.48
CA LEU A 116 2.42 1.46 0.55
C LEU A 116 3.67 2.28 0.87
N GLU A 117 4.29 2.01 2.01
CA GLU A 117 5.58 2.60 2.36
C GLU A 117 6.69 1.63 1.97
N VAL A 118 7.70 2.17 1.29
CA VAL A 118 8.86 1.46 0.76
C VAL A 118 10.09 2.10 1.39
N ALA A 119 10.85 1.35 2.19
CA ALA A 119 12.02 1.88 2.90
C ALA A 119 13.24 0.99 2.70
N GLU A 120 14.42 1.61 2.51
CA GLU A 120 15.71 0.93 2.61
C GLU A 120 16.20 0.97 4.06
N ILE A 121 16.46 -0.20 4.62
CA ILE A 121 16.94 -0.37 6.00
C ILE A 121 18.13 -1.32 5.98
N GLU A 122 19.33 -0.76 6.15
CA GLU A 122 20.58 -1.55 6.28
C GLU A 122 20.86 -2.51 5.11
N GLY A 123 20.52 -2.13 3.88
CA GLY A 123 20.65 -2.97 2.69
C GLY A 123 19.45 -3.88 2.41
N LEU A 124 18.42 -3.85 3.27
CA LEU A 124 17.17 -4.57 3.07
C LEU A 124 16.08 -3.61 2.60
N ILE A 125 15.14 -4.13 1.82
CA ILE A 125 13.99 -3.37 1.35
C ILE A 125 12.78 -3.79 2.15
N GLN A 126 12.22 -2.87 2.91
CA GLN A 126 11.02 -3.05 3.70
C GLN A 126 9.81 -2.47 2.96
N LEU A 127 8.77 -3.27 2.76
CA LEU A 127 7.49 -2.83 2.22
C LEU A 127 6.43 -2.94 3.31
N LYS A 128 5.72 -1.86 3.62
CA LYS A 128 4.61 -1.82 4.59
C LYS A 128 3.34 -1.35 3.92
N LEU A 129 2.27 -2.14 4.06
CA LEU A 129 0.98 -1.83 3.44
C LEU A 129 -0.01 -1.33 4.49
N TYR A 130 -0.47 -0.09 4.35
CA TYR A 130 -1.46 0.54 5.21
C TYR A 130 -2.81 0.63 4.49
N GLY A 131 -3.91 0.36 5.20
CA GLY A 131 -5.27 0.51 4.68
C GLY A 131 -6.17 1.22 5.69
N THR A 132 -6.99 2.18 5.23
CA THR A 132 -8.01 2.85 6.04
C THR A 132 -9.35 2.11 5.93
N CYS A 133 -9.66 1.21 6.86
CA CYS A 133 -11.03 0.72 6.95
C CYS A 133 -11.87 1.75 7.74
N ILE A 134 -12.72 2.53 7.06
CA ILE A 134 -13.67 3.44 7.73
C ILE A 134 -14.82 2.65 8.37
N GLN A 135 -15.01 1.37 8.05
CA GLN A 135 -16.08 0.55 8.61
C GLN A 135 -15.61 -0.89 8.86
N ASP A 136 -15.35 -1.18 10.13
CA ASP A 136 -15.37 -2.50 10.75
C ASP A 136 -14.42 -3.58 10.21
N THR A 137 -13.38 -3.88 11.00
CA THR A 137 -12.79 -5.23 11.19
C THR A 137 -12.24 -6.00 9.98
N LEU A 138 -12.23 -5.46 8.77
CA LEU A 138 -11.73 -6.17 7.60
C LEU A 138 -10.22 -5.96 7.45
N THR A 139 -9.49 -7.07 7.34
CA THR A 139 -8.07 -7.13 7.00
C THR A 139 -7.83 -6.58 5.58
N ILE A 140 -6.61 -6.15 5.28
CA ILE A 140 -6.26 -5.63 3.95
C ILE A 140 -6.48 -6.68 2.85
N SER A 141 -6.32 -7.97 3.17
CA SER A 141 -6.65 -9.07 2.26
C SER A 141 -8.14 -9.14 1.94
N GLU A 142 -9.01 -8.90 2.92
CA GLU A 142 -10.47 -8.90 2.71
C GLU A 142 -10.91 -7.69 1.89
N ILE A 143 -10.28 -6.53 2.09
CA ILE A 143 -10.53 -5.33 1.27
C ILE A 143 -10.11 -5.58 -0.18
N ALA A 144 -8.93 -6.17 -0.41
CA ALA A 144 -8.47 -6.49 -1.75
C ALA A 144 -9.39 -7.48 -2.47
N ALA A 145 -9.88 -8.50 -1.74
CA ALA A 145 -10.85 -9.46 -2.28
C ALA A 145 -12.20 -8.81 -2.61
N GLN A 146 -12.70 -7.91 -1.75
CA GLN A 146 -13.94 -7.19 -1.96
C GLN A 146 -13.87 -6.28 -3.20
N ASP A 147 -12.79 -5.51 -3.34
CA ASP A 147 -12.60 -4.64 -4.50
C ASP A 147 -12.48 -5.43 -5.81
N ALA A 148 -11.77 -6.56 -5.80
CA ALA A 148 -11.66 -7.43 -6.98
C ALA A 148 -13.05 -7.94 -7.42
N LEU A 149 -13.88 -8.37 -6.46
CA LEU A 149 -15.24 -8.82 -6.72
C LEU A 149 -16.11 -7.67 -7.27
N LEU A 150 -16.02 -6.47 -6.68
CA LEU A 150 -16.76 -5.30 -7.16
C LEU A 150 -16.35 -4.89 -8.58
N SER A 151 -15.05 -4.96 -8.89
CA SER A 151 -14.52 -4.69 -10.24
C SER A 151 -15.00 -5.72 -11.27
N GLU A 152 -15.03 -7.00 -10.90
CA GLU A 152 -15.56 -8.07 -11.76
C GLU A 152 -17.05 -7.87 -12.02
N LEU A 153 -17.84 -7.58 -10.99
CA LEU A 153 -19.27 -7.27 -11.13
C LEU A 153 -19.50 -6.03 -12.01
N ALA A 154 -18.71 -4.98 -11.84
CA ALA A 154 -18.80 -3.78 -12.68
C ALA A 154 -18.50 -4.10 -14.15
N THR A 155 -17.51 -4.94 -14.41
CA THR A 155 -17.15 -5.40 -15.76
C THR A 155 -18.28 -6.21 -16.39
N LEU A 156 -18.82 -7.20 -15.66
CA LEU A 156 -19.94 -8.01 -16.14
C LEU A 156 -21.18 -7.15 -16.43
N ARG A 157 -21.48 -6.18 -15.56
CA ARG A 157 -22.61 -5.26 -15.73
C ARG A 157 -22.45 -4.36 -16.95
N LYS A 158 -21.23 -3.86 -17.19
CA LYS A 158 -20.93 -3.05 -18.36
C LYS A 158 -21.09 -3.84 -19.66
N LEU A 159 -20.66 -5.10 -19.67
CA LEU A 159 -20.82 -5.99 -20.84
C LEU A 159 -22.30 -6.27 -21.15
N THR A 160 -23.13 -6.49 -20.13
CA THR A 160 -24.57 -6.72 -20.34
C THR A 160 -25.31 -5.46 -20.76
N GLU A 161 -24.96 -4.29 -20.22
CA GLU A 161 -25.53 -3.00 -20.62
C GLU A 161 -25.23 -2.63 -22.08
N MET A 162 -24.00 -2.92 -22.55
CA MET A 162 -23.57 -2.63 -23.91
C MET A 162 -23.95 -3.73 -24.93
N SER A 163 -24.61 -4.80 -24.48
CA SER A 163 -25.02 -5.89 -25.38
C SER A 163 -26.01 -5.37 -26.45
N PRO A 164 -25.82 -5.72 -27.73
CA PRO A 164 -26.74 -5.34 -28.81
C PRO A 164 -28.06 -6.12 -28.78
N HIS A 165 -28.16 -7.14 -27.92
CA HIS A 165 -29.38 -7.93 -27.75
C HIS A 165 -30.34 -7.25 -26.77
N LEU A 166 -31.64 -7.35 -27.05
CA LEU A 166 -32.69 -6.87 -26.14
C LEU A 166 -32.74 -7.77 -24.92
N ILE A 167 -32.36 -7.24 -23.75
CA ILE A 167 -32.37 -8.00 -22.50
C ILE A 167 -33.23 -7.24 -21.49
N TRP A 168 -34.20 -7.93 -20.92
CA TRP A 168 -35.04 -7.39 -19.87
C TRP A 168 -35.33 -8.45 -18.80
N GLN A 169 -35.60 -7.98 -17.59
CA GLN A 169 -35.99 -8.78 -16.44
C GLN A 169 -37.30 -8.25 -15.89
N GLN A 170 -38.19 -9.18 -15.56
CA GLN A 170 -39.53 -8.91 -15.05
C GLN A 170 -39.68 -9.56 -13.66
N ASP A 171 -40.42 -8.93 -12.75
CA ASP A 171 -40.81 -9.57 -11.50
C ASP A 171 -41.94 -10.61 -11.70
N ALA A 172 -42.31 -11.27 -10.60
CA ALA A 172 -43.40 -12.24 -10.58
C ALA A 172 -44.78 -11.64 -10.93
N ASP A 173 -44.95 -10.32 -10.78
CA ASP A 173 -46.18 -9.59 -11.07
C ASP A 173 -46.25 -9.09 -12.51
N GLY A 174 -45.22 -9.36 -13.32
CA GLY A 174 -45.18 -8.93 -14.70
C GLY A 174 -44.71 -7.48 -14.87
N LYS A 175 -44.05 -6.87 -13.87
CA LYS A 175 -43.48 -5.54 -13.98
C LYS A 175 -42.03 -5.59 -14.40
N LEU A 176 -41.63 -4.70 -15.31
CA LEU A 176 -40.25 -4.56 -15.74
C LEU A 176 -39.39 -4.07 -14.56
N ASN A 177 -38.44 -4.89 -14.10
CA ASN A 177 -37.51 -4.56 -13.02
C ASN A 177 -36.20 -3.97 -13.52
N TRP A 178 -35.74 -4.44 -14.68
CA TRP A 178 -34.49 -3.99 -15.28
C TRP A 178 -34.49 -4.28 -16.77
N ALA A 179 -33.85 -3.42 -17.55
CA ALA A 179 -33.62 -3.62 -18.98
C ALA A 179 -32.28 -3.00 -19.39
N ASN A 180 -31.65 -3.56 -20.43
CA ASN A 180 -30.43 -2.97 -20.98
C ASN A 180 -30.73 -1.79 -21.91
N ILE A 181 -29.69 -1.04 -22.27
CA ILE A 181 -29.81 0.18 -23.09
C ILE A 181 -30.44 -0.13 -24.45
N ALA A 182 -30.10 -1.27 -25.06
CA ALA A 182 -30.69 -1.69 -26.33
C ALA A 182 -32.23 -1.83 -26.24
N TYR A 183 -32.74 -2.40 -25.15
CA TYR A 183 -34.19 -2.50 -24.91
C TYR A 183 -34.83 -1.13 -24.72
N LEU A 184 -34.24 -0.28 -23.86
CA LEU A 184 -34.75 1.06 -23.58
C LEU A 184 -34.85 1.92 -24.85
N ASN A 185 -33.82 1.89 -25.69
CA ASN A 185 -33.79 2.64 -26.95
C ASN A 185 -34.92 2.23 -27.91
N VAL A 186 -35.26 0.94 -27.96
CA VAL A 186 -36.35 0.46 -28.82
C VAL A 186 -37.71 0.77 -28.22
N SER A 187 -37.86 0.76 -26.89
CA SER A 187 -39.13 1.07 -26.22
C SER A 187 -39.47 2.56 -26.16
N ASP A 188 -38.47 3.45 -26.20
CA ASP A 188 -38.66 4.91 -26.24
C ASP A 188 -38.90 5.45 -27.67
N SER A 189 -38.88 4.59 -28.69
CA SER A 189 -39.13 4.92 -30.11
C SER A 189 -40.58 4.70 -30.51
#